data_AF-A0A7S4D0F5-F1
#
_entry.id   AF-A0A7S4D0F5-F1
#
_cell.length_a   1.000
_cell.length_b   1.000
_cell.length_c   1.000
_cell.angle_alpha   90.00
_cell.angle_beta   90.00
_cell.angle_gamma   90.00
#
_symmetry.space_group_name_H-M   'P 1'
#
loop_
_entity.id
_entity.type
_entity.pdbx_description
1 polymer ?
#
loop_
_entity_poly.entity_id
_entity_poly.type
_entity_poly.pdbx_seq_one_letter_code
_entity_poly.pdbx_strand_id
1 'polypeptide(L)'
;MAATWKVCQLKIDAVVLTYHVSLPAKSAPTTPAALLLALGGGSQEQVSSLAQRLGSTQPPQGWILVTALKPRGHKQFDRLLEPLCRHLLKTFKPSGGKVHLTGVSNGAVTALQFALRSPASCCSLSLVAIGNFDERWARMLPQLQGIPVRLFVGDLEL
;
A
#
# COMPACT_ATOMS: atom_id res chain seq x y z
N MET A 1 7.83 -23.07 2.19
CA MET A 1 7.45 -22.80 0.79
C MET A 1 7.37 -21.29 0.61
N ALA A 2 8.09 -20.72 -0.34
CA ALA A 2 8.04 -19.28 -0.61
C ALA A 2 6.63 -18.87 -1.11
N ALA A 3 6.20 -17.65 -0.79
CA ALA A 3 4.94 -17.12 -1.31
C ALA A 3 4.97 -17.04 -2.84
N THR A 4 3.91 -17.49 -3.51
CA THR A 4 3.79 -17.31 -4.96
C THR A 4 3.30 -15.89 -5.25
N TRP A 5 4.15 -15.08 -5.84
CA TRP A 5 3.82 -13.74 -6.30
C TRP A 5 3.39 -13.76 -7.77
N LYS A 6 2.29 -13.07 -8.08
CA LYS A 6 1.82 -12.86 -9.45
C LYS A 6 2.05 -11.40 -9.83
N VAL A 7 2.54 -11.20 -11.04
CA VAL A 7 2.62 -9.87 -11.66
C VAL A 7 1.31 -9.61 -12.38
N CYS A 8 0.71 -8.45 -12.11
CA CYS A 8 -0.54 -8.01 -12.68
C CYS A 8 -0.38 -6.62 -13.27
N GLN A 9 -1.25 -6.29 -14.22
CA GLN A 9 -1.29 -4.98 -14.85
C GLN A 9 -2.71 -4.43 -14.76
N LEU A 10 -2.81 -3.12 -14.54
CA LEU A 10 -4.04 -2.36 -14.56
C LEU A 10 -3.86 -1.18 -15.51
N LYS A 11 -4.72 -1.09 -16.52
CA LYS A 11 -4.78 0.08 -17.41
C LYS A 11 -5.65 1.16 -16.77
N ILE A 12 -5.07 2.33 -16.53
CA ILE A 12 -5.72 3.54 -16.02
C ILE A 12 -5.50 4.62 -17.09
N ASP A 13 -6.54 4.93 -17.86
CA ASP A 13 -6.46 5.80 -19.04
C ASP A 13 -5.36 5.32 -20.03
N ALA A 14 -4.36 6.17 -20.29
CA ALA A 14 -3.20 5.87 -21.13
C ALA A 14 -2.04 5.19 -20.38
N VAL A 15 -2.17 4.95 -19.06
CA VAL A 15 -1.09 4.46 -18.20
C VAL A 15 -1.31 3.00 -17.86
N VAL A 16 -0.27 2.17 -18.01
CA VAL A 16 -0.27 0.79 -17.52
C VAL A 16 0.46 0.75 -16.18
N LEU A 17 -0.28 0.44 -15.12
CA LEU A 17 0.25 0.27 -13.78
C LEU A 17 0.52 -1.21 -13.51
N THR A 18 1.78 -1.55 -13.28
CA THR A 18 2.15 -2.90 -12.84
C THR A 18 2.06 -2.99 -11.31
N TYR A 19 1.49 -4.08 -10.80
CA TYR A 19 1.49 -4.39 -9.37
C TYR A 19 1.73 -5.88 -9.16
N HIS A 20 2.36 -6.24 -8.05
CA HIS A 20 2.54 -7.62 -7.65
C HIS A 20 1.54 -7.97 -6.56
N VAL A 21 1.00 -9.18 -6.63
CA VAL A 21 0.07 -9.70 -5.63
C VAL A 21 0.52 -11.07 -5.13
N SER A 22 0.46 -11.25 -3.81
CA SER A 22 0.56 -12.54 -3.16
C SER A 22 -0.78 -12.88 -2.54
N LEU A 23 -1.27 -14.09 -2.85
CA LEU A 23 -2.51 -14.60 -2.28
C LEU A 23 -2.18 -15.48 -1.08
N PRO A 24 -3.08 -15.53 -0.07
CA PRO A 24 -2.93 -16.48 1.03
C PRO A 24 -2.93 -17.92 0.49
N ALA A 25 -2.30 -18.83 1.23
CA ALA A 25 -2.27 -20.25 0.87
C ALA A 25 -3.70 -20.80 0.70
N LYS A 26 -3.89 -21.78 -0.18
CA LYS A 26 -5.21 -22.41 -0.43
C LYS A 26 -5.86 -23.01 0.83
N SER A 27 -5.05 -23.34 1.85
CA SER A 27 -5.51 -23.82 3.15
C SER A 27 -5.93 -22.71 4.13
N ALA A 28 -5.85 -21.44 3.73
CA ALA A 28 -6.29 -20.33 4.56
C ALA A 28 -7.82 -20.36 4.74
N PRO A 29 -8.35 -19.86 5.89
CA PRO A 29 -9.79 -19.86 6.17
C PRO A 29 -10.60 -19.20 5.06
N THR A 30 -11.84 -19.64 4.87
CA THR A 30 -12.81 -19.12 3.87
C THR A 30 -13.33 -17.71 4.16
N THR A 31 -12.85 -17.06 5.22
CA THR A 31 -13.15 -15.66 5.50
C THR A 31 -12.54 -14.74 4.45
N PRO A 32 -13.19 -13.62 4.09
CA PRO A 32 -12.58 -12.60 3.25
C PRO A 32 -11.20 -12.22 3.79
N ALA A 33 -10.18 -12.34 2.96
CA ALA A 33 -8.81 -12.06 3.38
C ALA A 33 -8.64 -10.55 3.67
N ALA A 34 -7.77 -10.20 4.62
CA ALA A 34 -7.34 -8.82 4.78
C ALA A 34 -6.45 -8.43 3.60
N LEU A 35 -6.56 -7.20 3.09
CA LEU A 35 -5.73 -6.70 2.00
C LEU A 35 -4.72 -5.68 2.54
N LEU A 36 -3.43 -5.93 2.35
CA LEU A 36 -2.38 -4.94 2.54
C LEU A 36 -1.91 -4.38 1.19
N LEU A 37 -2.03 -3.06 1.02
CA LEU A 37 -1.39 -2.33 -0.07
C LEU A 37 -0.12 -1.66 0.47
N ALA A 38 1.03 -2.16 0.01
CA ALA A 38 2.34 -1.66 0.36
C ALA A 38 2.89 -0.73 -0.73
N LEU A 39 3.34 0.44 -0.33
CA LEU A 39 3.84 1.49 -1.20
C LEU A 39 5.33 1.72 -0.99
N GLY A 40 6.09 1.55 -2.07
CA GLY A 40 7.53 1.79 -2.07
C GLY A 40 7.87 3.28 -2.13
N GLY A 41 9.17 3.56 -2.06
CA GLY A 41 9.71 4.93 -2.08
C GLY A 41 9.53 5.66 -3.43
N GLY A 42 10.24 6.78 -3.57
CA GLY A 42 10.07 7.70 -4.69
C GLY A 42 10.73 7.23 -5.98
N SER A 43 11.74 6.35 -5.87
CA SER A 43 12.48 5.78 -7.00
C SER A 43 11.99 4.37 -7.35
N GLN A 44 12.25 3.94 -8.59
CA GLN A 44 11.89 2.60 -9.05
C GLN A 44 12.60 1.53 -8.24
N GLU A 45 13.86 1.77 -7.87
CA GLU A 45 14.70 0.86 -7.10
C GLU A 45 14.14 0.63 -5.69
N GLN A 46 13.67 1.69 -5.03
CA GLN A 46 13.04 1.59 -3.71
C GLN A 46 11.74 0.78 -3.76
N VAL A 47 10.94 0.97 -4.81
CA VAL A 47 9.69 0.24 -5.03
C VAL A 47 9.97 -1.23 -5.35
N SER A 48 10.94 -1.51 -6.21
CA SER A 48 11.38 -2.88 -6.51
C SER A 48 11.98 -3.57 -5.28
N SER A 49 12.75 -2.86 -4.44
CA SER A 49 13.32 -3.42 -3.21
C SER A 49 12.23 -3.77 -2.19
N LEU A 50 11.22 -2.91 -2.01
CA LEU A 50 10.07 -3.25 -1.17
C LEU A 50 9.35 -4.48 -1.71
N ALA A 51 9.11 -4.53 -3.02
CA ALA A 51 8.46 -5.67 -3.66
C ALA A 51 9.27 -6.97 -3.50
N GLN A 52 10.60 -6.90 -3.55
CA GLN A 52 11.48 -8.04 -3.32
C GLN A 52 11.47 -8.47 -1.84
N ARG A 53 11.51 -7.54 -0.90
CA ARG A 53 11.47 -7.82 0.55
C ARG A 53 10.13 -8.42 0.98
N LEU A 54 9.01 -7.89 0.46
CA LEU A 54 7.70 -8.53 0.64
C LEU A 54 7.68 -9.88 -0.09
N GLY A 55 8.27 -9.91 -1.29
CA GLY A 55 8.51 -11.08 -2.14
C GLY A 55 9.07 -12.29 -1.40
N SER A 56 10.09 -12.06 -0.57
CA SER A 56 10.80 -13.08 0.19
C SER A 56 10.07 -13.50 1.47
N THR A 57 9.04 -12.76 1.89
CA THR A 57 8.24 -13.10 3.08
C THR A 57 6.98 -13.88 2.70
N GLN A 58 6.62 -14.86 3.52
CA GLN A 58 5.30 -15.47 3.40
C GLN A 58 4.26 -14.46 3.92
N PRO A 59 3.15 -14.23 3.20
CA PRO A 59 2.09 -13.37 3.71
C PRO A 59 1.60 -13.93 5.05
N PRO A 60 1.27 -13.06 6.02
CA PRO A 60 0.56 -13.49 7.21
C PRO A 60 -0.65 -14.33 6.82
N GLN A 61 -0.94 -15.37 7.59
CA GLN A 61 -2.03 -16.29 7.26
C GLN A 61 -3.35 -15.52 7.07
N GLY A 62 -4.00 -15.71 5.91
CA GLY A 62 -5.25 -15.03 5.58
C GLY A 62 -5.11 -13.61 5.02
N TRP A 63 -3.91 -13.15 4.65
CA TRP A 63 -3.69 -11.84 4.05
C TRP A 63 -3.38 -11.92 2.55
N ILE A 64 -3.91 -10.96 1.80
CA ILE A 64 -3.51 -10.64 0.43
C ILE A 64 -2.52 -9.47 0.51
N LEU A 65 -1.33 -9.65 -0.06
CA LEU A 65 -0.33 -8.59 -0.13
C LEU A 65 -0.27 -8.04 -1.54
N VAL A 66 -0.30 -6.71 -1.66
CA VAL A 66 -0.17 -6.01 -2.94
C VAL A 66 0.93 -4.97 -2.82
N THR A 67 1.77 -4.88 -3.84
CA THR A 67 2.73 -3.78 -3.99
C THR A 67 2.63 -3.22 -5.39
N ALA A 68 2.45 -1.91 -5.51
CA ALA A 68 2.33 -1.23 -6.79
C ALA A 68 3.68 -0.69 -7.24
N LEU A 69 4.04 -0.97 -8.50
CA LEU A 69 5.23 -0.42 -9.12
C LEU A 69 4.92 0.95 -9.69
N LYS A 70 5.72 1.97 -9.35
CA LYS A 70 5.59 3.30 -9.94
C LYS A 70 5.87 3.20 -11.46
N PRO A 71 4.96 3.61 -12.35
CA PRO A 71 5.25 3.60 -13.78
C PRO A 71 6.43 4.51 -14.11
N ARG A 72 7.30 4.06 -15.02
CA ARG A 72 8.50 4.83 -15.42
C ARG A 72 8.08 6.20 -15.98
N GLY A 73 8.73 7.27 -15.50
CA GLY A 73 8.44 8.65 -15.94
C GLY A 73 7.18 9.29 -15.34
N HIS A 74 6.36 8.56 -14.56
CA HIS A 74 5.16 9.12 -13.95
C HIS A 74 5.46 9.82 -12.62
N LYS A 75 5.38 11.16 -12.62
CA LYS A 75 5.57 11.98 -11.41
C LYS A 75 4.38 11.92 -10.44
N GLN A 76 3.17 11.69 -10.94
CA GLN A 76 1.91 11.70 -10.17
C GLN A 76 1.43 10.29 -9.82
N PHE A 77 2.29 9.48 -9.22
CA PHE A 77 1.97 8.10 -8.84
C PHE A 77 0.77 8.02 -7.87
N ASP A 78 0.65 9.00 -6.99
CA ASP A 78 -0.41 9.13 -6.00
C ASP A 78 -1.82 9.19 -6.61
N ARG A 79 -1.96 9.73 -7.84
CA ARG A 79 -3.23 9.78 -8.58
C ARG A 79 -3.66 8.42 -9.12
N LEU A 80 -2.72 7.49 -9.29
CA LEU A 80 -3.02 6.13 -9.75
C LEU A 80 -3.47 5.21 -8.61
N LEU A 81 -3.29 5.62 -7.36
CA LEU A 81 -3.62 4.82 -6.19
C LEU A 81 -5.11 4.66 -5.95
N GLU A 82 -5.92 5.69 -6.21
CA GLU A 82 -7.36 5.58 -6.02
C GLU A 82 -8.00 4.61 -7.03
N PRO A 83 -7.74 4.69 -8.35
CA PRO A 83 -8.22 3.69 -9.30
C PRO A 83 -7.68 2.28 -8.97
N LEU A 84 -6.42 2.17 -8.56
CA LEU A 84 -5.85 0.89 -8.12
C LEU A 84 -6.61 0.35 -6.91
N CYS A 85 -6.80 1.14 -5.86
CA CYS A 85 -7.49 0.72 -4.65
C CYS A 85 -8.91 0.24 -4.95
N ARG A 86 -9.65 0.99 -5.78
CA ARG A 86 -11.00 0.61 -6.21
C ARG A 86 -11.00 -0.72 -6.97
N HIS A 87 -10.03 -0.93 -7.86
CA HIS A 87 -9.83 -2.20 -8.56
C HIS A 87 -9.57 -3.34 -7.57
N LEU A 88 -8.62 -3.17 -6.65
CA LEU A 88 -8.26 -4.20 -5.66
C LEU A 88 -9.44 -4.56 -4.75
N LEU A 89 -10.20 -3.58 -4.26
CA LEU A 89 -11.38 -3.81 -3.43
C LEU A 89 -12.46 -4.59 -4.18
N LYS A 90 -12.68 -4.28 -5.47
CA LYS A 90 -13.64 -5.01 -6.31
C LYS A 90 -13.17 -6.44 -6.62
N THR A 91 -11.89 -6.61 -6.92
CA THR A 91 -11.30 -7.90 -7.32
C THR A 91 -11.21 -8.87 -6.14
N PHE A 92 -10.73 -8.40 -4.99
CA PHE A 92 -10.41 -9.26 -3.86
C PHE A 92 -11.48 -9.28 -2.77
N LYS A 93 -12.38 -8.28 -2.75
CA LYS A 93 -13.46 -8.15 -1.75
C LYS A 93 -12.96 -8.42 -0.32
N PRO A 94 -11.93 -7.69 0.15
CA PRO A 94 -11.29 -8.00 1.42
C PRO A 94 -12.22 -7.78 2.61
N SER A 95 -11.84 -8.35 3.75
CA SER A 95 -12.59 -8.15 5.00
C SER A 95 -12.83 -6.67 5.28
N GLY A 96 -14.07 -6.33 5.62
CA GLY A 96 -14.50 -4.95 5.89
C GLY A 96 -14.51 -4.03 4.68
N GLY A 97 -14.22 -4.51 3.46
CA GLY A 97 -14.27 -3.71 2.23
C GLY A 97 -13.23 -2.59 2.17
N LYS A 98 -12.15 -2.70 2.96
CA LYS A 98 -11.12 -1.67 3.13
C LYS A 98 -9.73 -2.27 3.00
N VAL A 99 -8.74 -1.39 2.80
CA VAL A 99 -7.34 -1.78 2.64
C VAL A 99 -6.52 -1.35 3.86
N HIS A 100 -5.64 -2.21 4.33
CA HIS A 100 -4.53 -1.80 5.19
C HIS A 100 -3.46 -1.15 4.30
N LEU A 101 -2.93 -0.01 4.72
CA LEU A 101 -1.89 0.70 3.99
C LEU A 101 -0.57 0.62 4.73
N THR A 102 0.50 0.36 4.00
CA THR A 102 1.85 0.52 4.52
C THR A 102 2.74 1.25 3.52
N GLY A 103 3.71 1.99 4.03
CA GLY A 103 4.69 2.66 3.19
C GLY A 103 5.96 2.97 3.95
N VAL A 104 7.07 3.06 3.20
CA VAL A 104 8.40 3.38 3.73
C VAL A 104 8.92 4.65 3.06
N SER A 105 9.41 5.62 3.84
CA SER A 105 9.95 6.89 3.34
C SER A 105 8.93 7.64 2.47
N ASN A 106 9.25 7.95 1.22
CA ASN A 106 8.31 8.55 0.26
C ASN A 106 7.04 7.69 0.04
N GLY A 107 7.12 6.37 0.26
CA GLY A 107 5.95 5.50 0.24
C GLY A 107 5.02 5.76 1.42
N ALA A 108 5.56 6.11 2.59
CA ALA A 108 4.77 6.49 3.76
C ALA A 108 4.04 7.82 3.53
N VAL A 109 4.72 8.79 2.92
CA VAL A 109 4.09 10.07 2.49
C VAL A 109 2.97 9.80 1.50
N THR A 110 3.21 8.94 0.51
CA THR A 110 2.21 8.56 -0.50
C THR A 110 1.00 7.84 0.14
N ALA A 111 1.25 6.93 1.07
CA ALA A 111 0.20 6.21 1.81
C ALA A 111 -0.66 7.16 2.63
N LEU A 112 -0.03 8.09 3.35
CA LEU A 112 -0.73 9.11 4.14
C LEU A 112 -1.57 10.03 3.24
N GLN A 113 -1.01 10.50 2.13
CA GLN A 113 -1.71 11.31 1.13
C GLN A 113 -2.98 10.62 0.62
N PHE A 114 -2.85 9.36 0.25
CA PHE A 114 -3.98 8.58 -0.23
C PHE A 114 -5.04 8.41 0.87
N ALA A 115 -4.63 8.06 2.09
CA ALA A 115 -5.56 7.85 3.20
C ALA A 115 -6.33 9.10 3.58
N LEU A 116 -5.69 10.28 3.53
CA LEU A 116 -6.36 11.55 3.81
C LEU A 116 -7.39 11.91 2.73
N ARG A 117 -7.11 11.61 1.46
CA ARG A 117 -8.08 11.83 0.36
C ARG A 117 -9.18 10.78 0.30
N SER A 118 -8.93 9.57 0.81
CA SER A 118 -9.84 8.44 0.70
C SER A 118 -9.95 7.63 2.00
N PRO A 119 -10.32 8.26 3.14
CA PRO A 119 -10.30 7.61 4.44
C PRO A 119 -11.29 6.44 4.52
N ALA A 120 -12.42 6.54 3.81
CA ALA A 120 -13.43 5.47 3.75
C ALA A 120 -12.90 4.15 3.17
N SER A 121 -11.85 4.20 2.34
CA SER A 121 -11.22 3.02 1.73
C SER A 121 -10.18 2.36 2.66
N CYS A 122 -9.84 2.98 3.78
CA CYS A 122 -8.69 2.63 4.60
C CYS A 122 -9.11 1.96 5.91
N CYS A 123 -8.56 0.78 6.19
CA CYS A 123 -8.76 0.07 7.45
C CYS A 123 -7.76 0.50 8.51
N SER A 124 -6.47 0.59 8.16
CA SER A 124 -5.41 1.09 9.04
C SER A 124 -4.21 1.55 8.25
N LEU A 125 -3.30 2.29 8.89
CA LEU A 125 -2.03 2.73 8.34
C LEU A 125 -0.86 2.21 9.18
N SER A 126 0.22 1.78 8.53
CA SER A 126 1.53 1.52 9.14
C SER A 126 2.60 2.27 8.34
N LEU A 127 3.10 3.36 8.89
CA LEU A 127 3.96 4.31 8.20
C LEU A 127 5.37 4.23 8.77
N VAL A 128 6.39 4.06 7.91
CA VAL A 128 7.78 3.92 8.34
C VAL A 128 8.62 5.05 7.75
N ALA A 129 9.40 5.72 8.59
CA ALA A 129 10.32 6.79 8.22
C ALA A 129 9.66 7.90 7.38
N ILE A 130 8.47 8.36 7.79
CA ILE A 130 7.82 9.48 7.11
C ILE A 130 8.63 10.77 7.32
N GLY A 131 8.95 11.46 6.23
CA GLY A 131 9.62 12.76 6.27
C GLY A 131 8.66 13.90 5.92
N ASN A 132 9.11 15.15 6.11
CA ASN A 132 8.41 16.37 5.67
C ASN A 132 6.98 16.50 6.21
N PHE A 133 6.78 16.10 7.47
CA PHE A 133 5.51 16.30 8.17
C PHE A 133 5.40 17.75 8.67
N ASP A 134 4.83 18.62 7.85
CA ASP A 134 4.56 20.03 8.16
C ASP A 134 3.13 20.30 8.69
N GLU A 135 2.85 21.56 9.03
CA GLU A 135 1.55 22.02 9.54
C GLU A 135 0.36 21.77 8.61
N ARG A 136 0.59 21.57 7.30
CA ARG A 136 -0.50 21.26 6.36
C ARG A 136 -1.03 19.86 6.64
N TRP A 137 -0.14 18.90 6.94
CA TRP A 137 -0.57 17.55 7.34
C TRP A 137 -1.34 17.56 8.64
N ALA A 138 -0.86 18.32 9.63
CA ALA A 138 -1.51 18.42 10.93
C ALA A 138 -2.99 18.85 10.81
N ARG A 139 -3.30 19.79 9.92
CA ARG A 139 -4.68 20.24 9.64
C ARG A 139 -5.55 19.19 8.97
N MET A 140 -4.95 18.23 8.26
CA MET A 140 -5.70 17.17 7.56
C MET A 140 -5.88 15.92 8.44
N LEU A 141 -5.06 15.72 9.46
CA LEU A 141 -5.13 14.54 10.35
C LEU A 141 -6.53 14.22 10.91
N PRO A 142 -7.42 15.18 11.22
CA PRO A 142 -8.78 14.85 11.64
C PRO A 142 -9.56 13.98 10.66
N GLN A 143 -9.20 13.98 9.37
CA GLN A 143 -9.79 13.10 8.34
C GLN A 143 -9.52 11.61 8.60
N LEU A 144 -8.51 11.28 9.42
CA LEU A 144 -8.17 9.90 9.80
C LEU A 144 -8.84 9.48 11.11
N GLN A 145 -9.76 10.27 11.66
CA GLN A 145 -10.44 9.91 12.90
C GLN A 145 -11.09 8.52 12.79
N GLY A 146 -10.81 7.67 13.77
CA GLY A 146 -11.30 6.29 13.81
C GLY A 146 -10.52 5.28 12.96
N ILE A 147 -9.48 5.73 12.24
CA ILE A 147 -8.56 4.85 11.51
C ILE A 147 -7.31 4.62 12.37
N PRO A 148 -6.98 3.37 12.75
CA PRO A 148 -5.74 3.08 13.45
C PRO A 148 -4.51 3.46 12.63
N VAL A 149 -3.63 4.28 13.20
CA VAL A 149 -2.37 4.69 12.59
C VAL A 149 -1.21 4.25 13.48
N ARG A 150 -0.25 3.52 12.91
CA ARG A 150 1.05 3.27 13.55
C ARG A 150 2.13 3.99 12.75
N LEU A 151 2.95 4.76 13.45
CA LEU A 151 4.07 5.48 12.88
C LEU A 151 5.37 4.96 13.51
N PHE A 152 6.33 4.60 12.66
CA PHE A 152 7.65 4.13 13.05
C PHE A 152 8.69 5.12 12.50
N VAL A 153 9.46 5.73 13.40
CA VAL A 153 10.54 6.67 13.05
C VAL A 153 11.78 6.23 13.80
N GLY A 154 12.91 6.18 13.11
CA GLY A 154 14.22 5.97 13.74
C GLY A 154 14.79 7.30 14.22
N ASP A 155 15.50 7.28 15.33
CA ASP A 155 16.12 8.44 15.98
C ASP A 155 17.57 8.68 15.54
N LEU A 156 18.15 7.78 14.75
CA LEU A 156 19.54 7.85 14.31
C LEU A 156 19.69 8.52 12.93
N GLU A 157 20.16 9.77 12.95
CA GLU A 157 21.01 10.29 11.89
C GLU A 157 22.27 9.43 11.83
N LEU A 158 22.49 8.72 10.72
CA LEU A 158 23.77 8.07 10.39
C LEU A 158 24.53 8.95 9.40
#